data_AF-A0A970J396-F1
#
_entry.id   AF-A0A970J396-F1
#
_cell.length_a   1.000
_cell.length_b   1.000
_cell.length_c   1.000
_cell.angle_alpha   90.00
_cell.angle_beta   90.00
_cell.angle_gamma   90.00
#
_symmetry.space_group_name_H-M   'P 1'
#
loop_
_entity.id
_entity.type
_entity.pdbx_description
1 polymer ?
#
loop_
_entity_poly.entity_id
_entity_poly.type
_entity_poly.pdbx_seq_one_letter_code
_entity_poly.pdbx_strand_id
1 'polypeptide(L)'
;QARTAFWVAALVLFMVIFLGIIFDIIGTATTSATEKPFHAMASDRVPGAQKGVELVRKADQVANFCNDVVGDICGTVSGSIGAALVINFMVNHDLSAYRDLISLFVVGMISALTVGGKAAGKTFAIKNSTRILLYVAFLLEKVEVLIGRRPSQGKNKRIKKKTEK
;
A
#
# COMPACT_ATOMS: atom_id res chain seq x y z
N GLN A 1 8.96 18.26 27.48
CA GLN A 1 8.70 18.50 26.04
C GLN A 1 9.43 17.50 25.12
N ALA A 2 10.70 17.14 25.40
CA ALA A 2 11.44 16.16 24.58
C ALA A 2 10.84 14.74 24.56
N ARG A 3 10.38 14.22 25.71
CA ARG A 3 9.78 12.87 25.80
C ARG A 3 8.50 12.71 24.98
N THR A 4 7.63 13.73 24.96
CA THR A 4 6.37 13.67 24.17
C THR A 4 6.66 13.76 22.68
N ALA A 5 7.63 14.58 22.26
CA ALA A 5 8.05 14.68 20.86
C ALA A 5 8.62 13.36 20.32
N PHE A 6 9.39 12.62 21.14
CA PHE A 6 9.89 11.30 20.78
C PHE A 6 8.77 10.30 20.48
N TRP A 7 7.77 10.20 21.37
CA TRP A 7 6.64 9.29 21.17
C TRP A 7 5.79 9.67 19.95
N VAL A 8 5.59 10.96 19.71
CA VAL A 8 4.89 11.44 18.52
C VAL A 8 5.67 11.06 17.25
N ALA A 9 6.99 11.29 17.22
CA ALA A 9 7.82 10.93 16.07
C ALA A 9 7.85 9.41 15.81
N ALA A 10 7.92 8.60 16.86
CA ALA A 10 7.87 7.14 16.76
C ALA A 10 6.51 6.64 16.22
N LEU A 11 5.41 7.25 16.66
CA LEU A 11 4.07 6.94 16.14
C LEU A 11 3.94 7.31 14.66
N VAL A 12 4.39 8.50 14.28
CA VAL A 12 4.38 8.94 12.88
C VAL A 12 5.24 8.02 12.02
N LEU A 13 6.43 7.64 12.49
CA LEU A 13 7.30 6.68 11.82
C LEU A 13 6.57 5.35 11.56
N PHE A 14 5.93 4.80 12.59
CA PHE A 14 5.19 3.55 12.48
C PHE A 14 4.03 3.67 11.48
N MET A 15 3.29 4.78 11.48
CA MET A 15 2.24 5.02 10.50
C MET A 15 2.76 5.10 9.07
N VAL A 16 3.89 5.76 8.81
CA VAL A 16 4.48 5.85 7.47
C VAL A 16 4.93 4.48 6.97
N ILE A 17 5.57 3.66 7.83
CA ILE A 17 5.97 2.29 7.48
C ILE A 17 4.74 1.44 7.18
N PHE A 18 3.72 1.49 8.03
CA PHE A 18 2.49 0.73 7.85
C PHE A 18 1.76 1.12 6.57
N LEU A 19 1.71 2.41 6.25
CA LEU A 19 1.18 2.92 4.99
C LEU A 19 1.92 2.32 3.79
N GLY A 20 3.27 2.34 3.82
CA GLY A 20 4.10 1.73 2.78
C GLY A 20 3.84 0.24 2.59
N ILE A 21 3.62 -0.51 3.68
CA ILE A 21 3.29 -1.96 3.61
C ILE A 21 1.90 -2.17 3.00
N ILE A 22 0.89 -1.37 3.38
CA ILE A 22 -0.45 -1.47 2.79
C ILE A 22 -0.40 -1.24 1.28
N PHE A 23 0.29 -0.19 0.83
CA PHE A 23 0.42 0.07 -0.60
C PHE A 23 1.20 -1.03 -1.33
N ASP A 24 2.25 -1.59 -0.73
CA ASP A 24 2.96 -2.77 -1.29
C ASP A 24 2.04 -3.99 -1.45
N ILE A 25 1.16 -4.24 -0.46
CA ILE A 25 0.14 -5.30 -0.51
C ILE A 25 -0.85 -5.04 -1.66
N ILE A 26 -1.28 -3.80 -1.86
CA ILE A 26 -2.20 -3.44 -2.96
C ILE A 26 -1.51 -3.66 -4.31
N GLY A 27 -0.27 -3.19 -4.46
CA GLY A 27 0.52 -3.38 -5.68
C GLY A 27 0.70 -4.86 -6.01
N THR A 28 1.18 -5.65 -5.06
CA THR A 28 1.36 -7.10 -5.26
C THR A 28 0.05 -7.86 -5.44
N ALA A 29 -1.03 -7.49 -4.75
CA ALA A 29 -2.35 -8.07 -5.00
C ALA A 29 -2.86 -7.77 -6.41
N THR A 30 -2.60 -6.56 -6.93
CA THR A 30 -2.97 -6.18 -8.30
C THR A 30 -2.21 -6.99 -9.34
N THR A 31 -0.90 -7.16 -9.18
CA THR A 31 -0.07 -7.97 -10.07
C THR A 31 -0.42 -9.46 -10.02
N SER A 32 -0.82 -9.97 -8.86
CA SER A 32 -1.14 -11.39 -8.66
C SER A 32 -2.58 -11.75 -9.03
N ALA A 33 -3.44 -10.76 -9.26
CA ALA A 33 -4.84 -10.95 -9.59
C ALA A 33 -5.03 -11.37 -11.06
N THR A 34 -6.02 -12.21 -11.34
CA THR A 34 -6.35 -12.67 -12.69
C THR A 34 -7.69 -12.10 -13.15
N GLU A 35 -7.88 -11.86 -14.46
CA GLU A 35 -9.12 -11.24 -14.98
C GLU A 35 -10.36 -12.13 -14.84
N LYS A 36 -10.21 -13.47 -14.90
CA LYS A 36 -11.32 -14.45 -14.87
C LYS A 36 -12.31 -14.25 -13.71
N PRO A 37 -11.87 -14.20 -12.43
CA PRO A 37 -12.78 -13.99 -11.31
C PRO A 37 -13.50 -12.64 -11.37
N PHE A 38 -12.83 -11.58 -11.86
CA PHE A 38 -13.45 -10.26 -11.97
C PHE A 38 -14.48 -10.19 -13.10
N HIS A 39 -14.27 -10.91 -14.20
CA HIS A 39 -15.26 -11.01 -15.27
C HIS A 39 -16.53 -11.74 -14.82
N ALA A 40 -16.41 -12.82 -14.06
CA ALA A 40 -17.55 -13.51 -13.47
C ALA A 40 -18.30 -12.58 -12.49
N MET A 41 -17.58 -11.94 -11.57
CA MET A 41 -18.17 -10.98 -10.62
C MET A 41 -18.83 -9.77 -11.30
N ALA A 42 -18.29 -9.29 -12.42
CA ALA A 42 -18.89 -8.21 -13.19
C ALA A 42 -20.19 -8.64 -13.89
N SER A 43 -20.29 -9.91 -14.31
CA SER A 43 -21.53 -10.49 -14.83
C SER A 43 -22.60 -10.58 -13.75
N ASP A 44 -22.21 -10.96 -12.53
CA ASP A 44 -23.07 -11.04 -11.35
C ASP A 44 -23.35 -9.66 -10.72
N ARG A 45 -22.89 -8.58 -11.35
CA ARG A 45 -23.07 -7.18 -10.92
C ARG A 45 -22.54 -6.88 -9.52
N VAL A 46 -21.46 -7.53 -9.12
CA VAL A 46 -20.76 -7.23 -7.87
C VAL A 46 -20.17 -5.80 -7.96
N PRO A 47 -20.41 -4.94 -6.96
CA PRO A 47 -19.89 -3.57 -6.94
C PRO A 47 -18.36 -3.56 -6.96
N GLY A 48 -17.73 -2.63 -7.68
CA GLY A 48 -16.27 -2.58 -7.85
C GLY A 48 -15.69 -3.59 -8.85
N ALA A 49 -16.41 -4.62 -9.29
CA ALA A 49 -15.84 -5.66 -10.15
C ALA A 49 -15.38 -5.14 -11.52
N GLN A 50 -16.11 -4.19 -12.12
CA GLN A 50 -15.72 -3.56 -13.39
C GLN A 50 -14.42 -2.75 -13.24
N LYS A 51 -14.25 -2.03 -12.13
CA LYS A 51 -13.00 -1.33 -11.82
C LYS A 51 -11.86 -2.31 -11.51
N GLY A 52 -12.16 -3.44 -10.87
CA GLY A 52 -11.21 -4.52 -10.68
C GLY A 52 -10.61 -5.00 -12.00
N VAL A 53 -11.43 -5.22 -13.04
CA VAL A 53 -10.93 -5.56 -14.39
C VAL A 53 -10.02 -4.47 -14.96
N GLU A 54 -10.36 -3.19 -14.79
CA GLU A 54 -9.51 -2.08 -15.25
C GLU A 54 -8.15 -2.06 -14.54
N LEU A 55 -8.15 -2.29 -13.22
CA LEU A 55 -6.92 -2.35 -12.42
C LEU A 55 -6.03 -3.53 -12.83
N VAL A 56 -6.59 -4.72 -13.04
CA VAL A 56 -5.82 -5.89 -13.50
C VAL A 56 -5.22 -5.64 -14.90
N ARG A 57 -5.94 -4.96 -15.80
CA ARG A 57 -5.41 -4.60 -17.12
C ARG A 57 -4.26 -3.60 -17.10
N LYS A 58 -4.21 -2.76 -16.06
CA LYS A 58 -3.14 -1.78 -15.83
C LYS A 58 -2.29 -2.18 -14.64
N ALA A 59 -2.19 -3.48 -14.35
CA ALA A 59 -1.57 -3.98 -13.13
C ALA A 59 -0.13 -3.48 -12.98
N ASP A 60 0.64 -3.48 -14.06
CA ASP A 60 2.02 -2.98 -14.05
C ASP A 60 2.10 -1.52 -13.64
N GLN A 61 1.23 -0.66 -14.19
CA GLN A 61 1.21 0.77 -13.85
C GLN A 61 0.80 1.01 -12.39
N VAL A 62 -0.20 0.27 -11.90
CA VAL A 62 -0.66 0.36 -10.50
C VAL A 62 0.41 -0.15 -9.55
N ALA A 63 1.04 -1.28 -9.88
CA ALA A 63 2.11 -1.87 -9.09
C ALA A 63 3.33 -0.95 -9.03
N ASN A 64 3.75 -0.35 -10.15
CA ASN A 64 4.86 0.60 -10.16
C ASN A 64 4.55 1.85 -9.34
N PHE A 65 3.31 2.35 -9.38
CA PHE A 65 2.91 3.48 -8.54
C PHE A 65 2.93 3.13 -7.05
N CYS A 66 2.32 2.00 -6.66
CA CYS A 66 2.23 1.60 -5.26
C CYS A 66 3.57 1.17 -4.67
N ASN A 67 4.37 0.40 -5.43
CA ASN A 67 5.61 -0.17 -4.93
C ASN A 67 6.77 0.83 -5.04
N ASP A 68 6.91 1.53 -6.17
CA ASP A 68 8.06 2.40 -6.40
C ASP A 68 7.75 3.81 -5.91
N VAL A 69 6.72 4.48 -6.46
CA VAL A 69 6.47 5.90 -6.11
C VAL A 69 6.10 6.04 -4.63
N VAL A 70 5.06 5.33 -4.18
CA VAL A 70 4.63 5.43 -2.78
C VAL A 70 5.65 4.76 -1.85
N GLY A 71 6.26 3.65 -2.28
CA GLY A 71 7.28 2.96 -1.50
C GLY A 71 8.53 3.79 -1.26
N ASP A 72 9.03 4.50 -2.28
CA ASP A 72 10.23 5.36 -2.19
C ASP A 72 9.97 6.60 -1.33
N ILE A 73 8.78 7.19 -1.43
CA ILE A 73 8.36 8.31 -0.57
C ILE A 73 8.28 7.83 0.88
N CYS A 74 7.57 6.73 1.16
CA CYS A 74 7.47 6.17 2.50
C CYS A 74 8.86 5.77 3.03
N GLY A 75 9.72 5.18 2.20
CA GLY A 75 11.08 4.80 2.54
C GLY A 75 11.95 6.00 2.92
N THR A 76 11.94 7.05 2.10
CA THR A 76 12.72 8.27 2.34
C THR A 76 12.23 9.01 3.58
N VAL A 77 10.91 9.22 3.69
CA VAL A 77 10.31 9.93 4.84
C VAL A 77 10.53 9.16 6.15
N SER A 78 10.32 7.84 6.15
CA SER A 78 10.60 7.01 7.34
C SER A 78 12.08 7.00 7.70
N GLY A 79 12.98 6.97 6.72
CA GLY A 79 14.42 7.08 6.95
C GLY A 79 14.82 8.41 7.59
N SER A 80 14.31 9.54 7.10
CA SER A 80 14.56 10.86 7.69
C SER A 80 14.01 10.98 9.11
N ILE A 81 12.80 10.48 9.36
CA ILE A 81 12.20 10.48 10.71
C ILE A 81 13.00 9.57 11.65
N GLY A 82 13.41 8.39 11.20
CA GLY A 82 14.24 7.46 11.98
C GLY A 82 15.58 8.08 12.37
N ALA A 83 16.25 8.76 11.43
CA ALA A 83 17.49 9.49 11.71
C ALA A 83 17.26 10.62 12.74
N ALA A 84 16.20 11.41 12.58
CA ALA A 84 15.85 12.46 13.54
C ALA A 84 15.53 11.91 14.94
N LEU A 85 14.90 10.73 15.01
CA LEU A 85 14.59 10.04 16.27
C LEU A 85 15.87 9.59 16.98
N VAL A 86 16.82 8.99 16.24
CA VAL A 86 18.12 8.57 16.78
C VAL A 86 18.90 9.79 17.28
N ILE A 87 18.95 10.88 16.51
CA ILE A 87 19.61 12.13 16.93
C ILE A 87 19.01 12.69 18.21
N ASN A 88 17.68 12.77 18.30
CA ASN A 88 17.01 13.26 19.51
C ASN A 88 17.26 12.36 20.72
N PHE A 89 17.20 11.04 20.54
CA PHE A 89 17.44 10.08 21.63
C PHE A 89 18.85 10.24 22.20
N MET A 90 19.81 10.44 21.31
CA MET A 90 21.23 10.54 21.62
C MET A 90 21.60 11.81 22.39
N VAL A 91 21.03 12.96 22.02
CA VAL A 91 21.25 14.24 22.71
C VAL A 91 20.66 14.24 24.13
N ASN A 92 19.59 13.49 24.37
CA ASN A 92 18.89 13.52 25.67
C ASN A 92 19.44 12.56 26.73
N HIS A 93 20.33 11.62 26.37
CA HIS A 93 20.77 10.55 27.28
C HIS A 93 22.27 10.52 27.60
N ASP A 94 23.12 11.39 27.02
CA ASP A 94 24.57 11.45 27.29
C ASP A 94 25.32 10.09 27.19
N LEU A 95 24.75 9.13 26.44
CA LEU A 95 25.27 7.76 26.26
C LEU A 95 26.31 7.68 25.15
N SER A 96 27.35 8.50 25.22
CA SER A 96 28.39 8.62 24.17
C SER A 96 29.12 7.29 23.89
N ALA A 97 29.24 6.40 24.88
CA ALA A 97 29.95 5.13 24.74
C ALA A 97 29.16 4.03 24.01
N TYR A 98 27.82 4.09 23.98
CA TYR A 98 26.95 3.07 23.35
C TYR A 98 26.20 3.59 22.13
N ARG A 99 26.62 4.76 21.65
CA ARG A 99 25.96 5.57 20.62
C ARG A 99 25.72 4.80 19.32
N ASP A 100 26.75 4.11 18.84
CA ASP A 100 26.70 3.35 17.59
C ASP A 100 25.89 2.07 17.74
N LEU A 101 25.98 1.41 18.89
CA LEU A 101 25.26 0.18 19.17
C LEU A 101 23.74 0.42 19.27
N ILE A 102 23.33 1.50 19.93
CA ILE A 102 21.90 1.89 20.02
C ILE A 102 21.38 2.31 18.64
N SER A 103 22.15 3.09 17.88
CA SER A 103 21.75 3.53 16.54
C SER A 103 21.58 2.34 15.59
N LEU A 104 22.54 1.41 15.60
CA LEU A 104 22.49 0.19 14.81
C LEU A 104 21.29 -0.68 15.21
N PHE A 105 21.01 -0.80 16.51
CA PHE A 105 19.86 -1.55 16.99
C PHE A 105 18.54 -0.94 16.53
N VAL A 106 18.37 0.39 16.65
CA VAL A 106 17.15 1.08 16.21
C VAL A 106 16.96 0.98 14.70
N VAL A 107 17.99 1.26 13.90
CA VAL A 107 17.93 1.14 12.44
C VAL A 107 17.67 -0.32 12.02
N GLY A 108 18.31 -1.27 12.69
CA GLY A 108 18.11 -2.70 12.49
C GLY A 108 16.67 -3.12 12.78
N MET A 109 16.08 -2.65 13.89
CA MET A 109 14.68 -2.91 14.21
C MET A 109 13.72 -2.32 13.17
N ILE A 110 13.94 -1.08 12.74
CA ILE A 110 13.13 -0.42 11.72
C ILE A 110 13.22 -1.17 10.39
N SER A 111 14.42 -1.56 9.99
CA SER A 111 14.66 -2.33 8.76
C SER A 111 14.00 -3.71 8.84
N ALA A 112 14.17 -4.44 9.94
CA ALA A 112 13.54 -5.75 10.16
C ALA A 112 12.01 -5.66 10.12
N LEU A 113 11.40 -4.66 10.77
CA LEU A 113 9.96 -4.43 10.72
C LEU A 113 9.48 -4.09 9.30
N THR A 114 10.24 -3.27 8.57
CA THR A 114 9.85 -2.83 7.22
C THR A 114 9.97 -3.97 6.21
N VAL A 115 11.11 -4.65 6.15
CA VAL A 115 11.38 -5.74 5.21
C VAL A 115 10.56 -6.98 5.58
N GLY A 116 10.51 -7.34 6.86
CA GLY A 116 9.71 -8.45 7.36
C GLY A 116 8.21 -8.23 7.18
N GLY A 117 7.73 -7.01 7.45
CA GLY A 117 6.33 -6.62 7.25
C GLY A 117 5.90 -6.70 5.79
N LYS A 118 6.73 -6.20 4.85
CA LYS A 118 6.47 -6.35 3.41
C LYS A 118 6.46 -7.82 2.99
N ALA A 119 7.44 -8.62 3.43
CA ALA A 119 7.50 -10.04 3.08
C ALA A 119 6.24 -10.81 3.53
N ALA A 120 5.83 -10.64 4.79
CA ALA A 120 4.61 -11.24 5.31
C ALA A 120 3.35 -10.72 4.58
N GLY A 121 3.30 -9.42 4.29
CA GLY A 121 2.23 -8.78 3.54
C GLY A 121 2.05 -9.35 2.15
N LYS A 122 3.14 -9.61 1.40
CA LYS A 122 3.08 -10.19 0.05
C LYS A 122 2.46 -11.58 0.04
N THR A 123 2.82 -12.45 0.98
CA THR A 123 2.19 -13.78 1.09
C THR A 123 0.67 -13.67 1.32
N PHE A 124 0.26 -12.73 2.18
CA PHE A 124 -1.15 -12.45 2.41
C PHE A 124 -1.84 -11.88 1.16
N ALA A 125 -1.17 -10.97 0.46
CA ALA A 125 -1.62 -10.33 -0.77
C ALA A 125 -1.90 -11.35 -1.88
N ILE A 126 -0.99 -12.31 -2.07
CA ILE A 126 -1.12 -13.35 -3.10
C ILE A 126 -2.28 -14.29 -2.77
N LYS A 127 -2.42 -14.72 -1.51
CA LYS A 127 -3.48 -15.66 -1.09
C LYS A 127 -4.89 -15.06 -1.20
N ASN A 128 -5.03 -13.76 -0.97
CA ASN A 128 -6.31 -13.04 -0.96
C ASN A 128 -6.42 -11.97 -2.04
N SER A 129 -5.65 -12.07 -3.14
CA SER A 129 -5.47 -11.03 -4.15
C SER A 129 -6.81 -10.53 -4.72
N THR A 130 -7.70 -11.44 -5.07
CA THR A 130 -9.02 -11.11 -5.61
C THR A 130 -9.88 -10.30 -4.63
N ARG A 131 -9.89 -10.65 -3.34
CA ARG A 131 -10.67 -9.92 -2.32
C ARG A 131 -10.09 -8.55 -2.06
N ILE A 132 -8.77 -8.46 -1.88
CA ILE A 132 -8.07 -7.20 -1.62
C ILE A 132 -8.29 -6.24 -2.77
N LEU A 133 -8.09 -6.71 -4.01
CA LEU A 133 -8.27 -5.88 -5.19
C LEU A 133 -9.74 -5.47 -5.40
N LEU A 134 -10.71 -6.34 -5.06
CA LEU A 134 -12.13 -5.97 -5.10
C LEU A 134 -12.45 -4.84 -4.10
N TYR A 135 -11.92 -4.91 -2.88
CA TYR A 135 -12.06 -3.83 -1.90
C TYR A 135 -11.43 -2.53 -2.37
N VAL A 136 -10.22 -2.58 -2.94
CA VAL A 136 -9.55 -1.41 -3.51
C VAL A 136 -10.34 -0.83 -4.67
N ALA A 137 -10.84 -1.68 -5.57
CA ALA A 137 -11.66 -1.25 -6.71
C ALA A 137 -12.96 -0.59 -6.26
N PHE A 138 -13.62 -1.14 -5.23
CA PHE A 138 -14.83 -0.56 -4.63
C PHE A 138 -14.55 0.78 -3.95
N LEU A 139 -13.44 0.88 -3.21
CA LEU A 139 -13.03 2.13 -2.56
C LEU A 139 -12.76 3.21 -3.61
N LEU A 140 -12.02 2.88 -4.67
CA LEU A 140 -11.72 3.80 -5.77
C LEU A 140 -12.98 4.24 -6.50
N GLU A 141 -13.91 3.32 -6.76
CA GLU A 141 -15.21 3.65 -7.37
C GLU A 141 -16.00 4.64 -6.50
N LYS A 142 -16.05 4.43 -5.17
CA LYS A 142 -16.68 5.38 -4.25
C LYS A 142 -16.01 6.75 -4.23
N VAL A 143 -14.67 6.77 -4.21
CA VAL A 143 -13.89 8.01 -4.23
C VAL A 143 -14.12 8.76 -5.55
N GLU A 144 -14.18 8.08 -6.69
CA GLU A 144 -14.46 8.68 -7.99
C GLU A 144 -15.84 9.33 -8.04
N VAL A 145 -16.87 8.64 -7.49
CA VAL A 145 -18.23 9.16 -7.37
C VAL A 145 -18.28 10.38 -6.44
N LEU A 146 -17.57 10.36 -5.31
CA LEU A 146 -17.51 11.47 -4.37
C LEU A 146 -16.82 12.71 -4.98
N ILE A 147 -15.80 12.50 -5.80
CA ILE A 147 -15.06 13.56 -6.51
C ILE A 147 -15.87 14.10 -7.72
N GLY A 148 -17.03 13.53 -8.03
CA GLY A 148 -17.89 14.00 -9.12
C GLY A 148 -17.39 13.64 -10.52
N ARG A 149 -16.37 12.77 -10.64
CA ARG A 149 -16.00 12.17 -11.92
C ARG A 149 -17.03 11.08 -12.25
N ARG A 150 -17.56 11.12 -13.48
CA ARG A 150 -18.50 10.08 -13.95
C ARG A 150 -17.78 8.72 -13.86
N PRO A 151 -18.40 7.70 -13.24
CA PRO A 151 -17.81 6.38 -13.19
C PRO A 151 -17.56 5.93 -14.63
N SER A 152 -16.33 5.50 -14.91
CA SER A 152 -15.94 4.91 -16.19
C SER A 152 -16.72 3.61 -16.38
N GLN A 153 -17.95 3.73 -16.88
CA GLN A 153 -18.77 2.62 -17.33
C GLN A 153 -18.08 2.00 -18.55
N GLY A 154 -17.27 0.99 -18.28
CA GLY A 154 -16.70 0.13 -19.31
C GLY A 154 -17.80 -0.59 -20.08
N LYS A 155 -18.15 -0.06 -21.27
CA LYS A 155 -18.53 -0.84 -22.46
C LYS A 155 -19.66 -1.87 -22.31
N ASN A 156 -20.77 -1.54 -21.66
CA ASN A 156 -21.98 -2.38 -21.69
C ASN A 156 -22.65 -2.49 -23.10
N LYS A 157 -22.09 -1.84 -24.14
CA LYS A 157 -22.63 -1.88 -25.53
C LYS A 157 -22.04 -2.96 -26.44
N ARG A 158 -20.91 -3.62 -26.11
CA ARG A 158 -20.27 -4.58 -27.03
C ARG A 158 -20.66 -6.05 -26.83
N ILE A 159 -21.06 -6.46 -25.61
CA ILE A 159 -21.44 -7.87 -25.36
C ILE A 159 -22.84 -8.17 -25.93
N LYS A 160 -23.77 -7.21 -25.87
CA LYS A 160 -25.13 -7.40 -26.39
C LYS A 160 -25.19 -7.73 -27.89
N LYS A 161 -24.18 -7.34 -28.69
CA LYS A 161 -24.14 -7.60 -30.14
C LYS A 161 -23.57 -8.96 -30.56
N LYS A 162 -22.99 -9.75 -29.64
CA LYS A 162 -22.33 -11.03 -30.00
C LYS A 162 -23.12 -12.28 -29.60
N THR A 163 -24.17 -12.12 -28.79
CA THR A 163 -25.13 -13.19 -28.47
C THR A 163 -26.38 -13.14 -29.36
N GLU A 164 -26.45 -12.15 -30.27
CA GLU A 164 -27.57 -11.91 -31.18
C GLU A 164 -27.20 -12.19 -32.65
N LYS A 165 -26.12 -12.94 -32.89
CA LYS A 165 -25.70 -13.40 -34.23
C LYS A 165 -25.48 -14.91 -34.23
#